data_AF-A0A2H0U8C1-F1
#
_entry.id   AF-A0A2H0U8C1-F1
#
_cell.length_a   1.000
_cell.length_b   1.000
_cell.length_c   1.000
_cell.angle_alpha   90.00
_cell.angle_beta   90.00
_cell.angle_gamma   90.00
#
_symmetry.space_group_name_H-M   'P 1'
#
loop_
_entity.id
_entity.type
_entity.pdbx_description
1 polymer ?
#
loop_
_entity_poly.entity_id
_entity_poly.type
_entity_poly.pdbx_seq_one_letter_code
_entity_poly.pdbx_strand_id
1 'polypeptide(L)'
;MVQVEVVKTGSENPLSVIRKFSRRVQGTGIVQAVRKGRYYARPASKTVRKKQALKRIKKQETYRKLVKEGKIAERAPRRGSRGAPSASREAGASPARFGEATPIAR
;
A
#
# COMPACT_ATOMS: atom_id res chain seq x y z
N MET A 1 2.00 4.80 27.59
CA MET A 1 2.81 4.66 26.37
C MET A 1 1.90 4.81 25.15
N VAL A 2 2.10 5.84 24.34
CA VAL A 2 1.31 6.06 23.11
C VAL A 2 1.95 5.26 21.97
N GLN A 3 1.19 4.37 21.32
CA GLN A 3 1.71 3.52 20.23
C GLN A 3 1.56 4.17 18.85
N VAL A 4 0.52 4.99 18.64
CA VAL A 4 0.28 5.73 17.41
C VAL A 4 -0.30 7.09 17.76
N GLU A 5 0.34 8.14 17.26
CA GLU A 5 -0.14 9.51 17.34
C GLU A 5 -0.14 10.13 15.95
N VAL A 6 -1.14 10.97 15.68
CA VAL A 6 -1.22 11.81 14.48
C VAL A 6 -1.66 13.20 14.90
N VAL A 7 -0.78 14.17 14.71
CA VAL A 7 -1.06 15.59 14.93
C VAL A 7 -1.55 16.19 13.61
N LYS A 8 -2.56 17.06 13.68
CA LYS A 8 -3.05 17.82 12.53
C LYS A 8 -2.02 18.90 12.18
N THR A 9 -1.72 19.06 10.90
CA THR A 9 -0.80 20.11 10.42
C THR A 9 -1.58 21.15 9.61
N GLY A 10 -1.49 22.43 10.00
CA GLY A 10 -2.07 23.56 9.26
C GLY A 10 -3.58 23.40 8.93
N SER A 11 -3.93 23.63 7.67
CA SER A 11 -5.30 23.63 7.13
C SER A 11 -5.79 22.25 6.64
N GLU A 12 -5.28 21.16 7.19
CA GLU A 12 -5.75 19.81 6.82
C GLU A 12 -7.24 19.59 7.13
N ASN A 13 -7.95 18.98 6.17
CA ASN A 13 -9.31 18.48 6.38
C ASN A 13 -9.31 17.38 7.47
N PRO A 14 -10.23 17.44 8.46
CA PRO A 14 -10.40 16.39 9.47
C PRO A 14 -10.44 14.96 8.91
N LEU A 15 -11.10 14.74 7.77
CA LEU A 15 -11.18 13.42 7.13
C LEU A 15 -9.80 12.89 6.70
N SER A 16 -8.91 13.77 6.23
CA SER A 16 -7.55 13.41 5.86
C SER A 16 -6.73 12.98 7.08
N VAL A 17 -6.92 13.63 8.22
CA VAL A 17 -6.27 13.26 9.49
C VAL A 17 -6.73 11.87 9.94
N ILE A 18 -8.04 11.58 9.89
CA ILE A 18 -8.60 10.27 10.23
C ILE A 18 -8.04 9.17 9.31
N ARG A 19 -7.91 9.44 8.00
CA ARG A 19 -7.31 8.48 7.06
C ARG A 19 -5.82 8.22 7.35
N LYS A 20 -5.04 9.27 7.68
CA LYS A 20 -3.63 9.13 8.08
C LYS A 20 -3.52 8.27 9.34
N PHE A 21 -4.33 8.54 10.35
CA PHE A 21 -4.40 7.75 11.57
C PHE A 21 -4.74 6.29 11.28
N SER A 22 -5.80 6.04 10.51
CA SER A 22 -6.25 4.68 10.14
C SER A 22 -5.14 3.90 9.42
N ARG A 23 -4.45 4.53 8.46
CA ARG A 23 -3.34 3.91 7.75
C ARG A 23 -2.16 3.60 8.67
N ARG A 24 -1.84 4.49 9.61
CA ARG A 24 -0.74 4.32 10.57
C ARG A 24 -1.05 3.21 11.60
N VAL A 25 -2.30 3.13 12.07
CA VAL A 25 -2.79 2.04 12.93
C VAL A 25 -2.77 0.69 12.20
N GLN A 26 -3.17 0.65 10.93
CA GLN A 26 -3.11 -0.58 10.14
C GLN A 26 -1.66 -1.01 9.85
N GLY A 27 -0.78 -0.06 9.54
CA GLY A 27 0.63 -0.33 9.25
C GLY A 27 1.43 -0.83 10.45
N THR A 28 1.06 -0.43 11.68
CA THR A 28 1.72 -0.89 12.91
C THR A 28 1.33 -2.30 13.33
N GLY A 29 0.23 -2.86 12.81
CA GLY A 29 -0.16 -4.24 13.09
C GLY A 29 -0.61 -4.51 14.55
N ILE A 30 -0.85 -3.47 15.35
CA ILE A 30 -1.19 -3.57 16.79
C ILE A 30 -2.41 -4.47 17.00
N VAL A 31 -3.44 -4.29 16.19
CA VAL A 31 -4.67 -5.11 16.27
C VAL A 31 -4.36 -6.59 16.07
N GLN A 32 -3.43 -6.92 15.16
CA GLN A 32 -3.03 -8.31 14.94
C GLN A 32 -2.22 -8.86 16.12
N ALA A 33 -1.32 -8.05 16.71
CA ALA A 33 -0.54 -8.43 17.88
C ALA A 33 -1.43 -8.71 19.10
N VAL A 34 -2.36 -7.80 19.41
CA VAL A 34 -3.33 -7.96 20.51
C VAL A 34 -4.22 -9.18 20.29
N ARG A 35 -4.73 -9.39 19.07
CA ARG A 35 -5.53 -10.59 18.73
C ARG A 35 -4.73 -11.88 18.90
N LYS A 36 -3.45 -11.88 18.53
CA LYS A 36 -2.56 -13.04 18.67
C LYS A 36 -2.23 -13.36 20.14
N GLY A 37 -2.09 -12.33 20.98
CA GLY A 37 -1.79 -12.47 22.40
C GLY A 37 -3.00 -12.62 23.33
N ARG A 38 -4.23 -12.51 22.81
CA ARG A 38 -5.47 -12.55 23.62
C ARG A 38 -5.61 -13.84 24.44
N TYR A 39 -5.22 -14.97 23.86
CA TYR A 39 -5.32 -16.28 24.50
C TYR A 39 -3.99 -17.02 24.40
N TYR A 40 -3.71 -17.86 25.39
CA TYR A 40 -2.54 -18.72 25.35
C TYR A 40 -2.66 -19.74 24.22
N ALA A 41 -1.60 -19.83 23.42
CA ALA A 41 -1.44 -20.85 22.40
C ALA A 41 -0.16 -21.63 22.66
N ARG A 42 -0.25 -22.96 22.67
CA ARG A 42 0.92 -23.83 22.82
C ARG A 42 1.90 -23.61 21.65
N PRO A 43 3.23 -23.58 21.90
CA PRO A 43 4.20 -23.54 20.83
C PRO A 43 4.07 -24.76 19.90
N ALA A 44 3.97 -24.51 18.60
CA ALA A 44 3.88 -25.58 17.61
C ALA A 44 5.15 -26.46 17.60
N SER A 45 4.97 -27.77 17.42
CA SER A 45 6.07 -28.73 17.29
C SER A 45 6.85 -28.55 15.97
N LYS A 46 8.06 -29.12 15.90
CA LYS A 46 8.92 -29.03 14.71
C LYS A 46 8.21 -29.54 13.44
N THR A 47 7.52 -30.67 13.54
CA THR A 47 6.78 -31.28 12.41
C THR A 47 5.65 -30.39 11.91
N VAL A 48 4.87 -29.78 12.81
CA VAL A 48 3.78 -28.86 12.44
C VAL A 48 4.33 -27.63 11.73
N ARG A 49 5.43 -27.05 12.23
CA ARG A 49 6.10 -25.91 11.58
C ARG A 49 6.58 -26.28 10.18
N LYS A 50 7.21 -27.45 10.01
CA LYS A 50 7.68 -27.96 8.71
C LYS A 50 6.51 -28.11 7.73
N LYS A 51 5.41 -28.74 8.15
CA LYS A 51 4.20 -28.91 7.32
C LYS A 51 3.61 -27.57 6.88
N GLN A 52 3.55 -26.57 7.77
CA GLN A 52 3.07 -25.23 7.42
C GLN A 52 4.00 -24.53 6.42
N ALA A 53 5.32 -24.66 6.58
CA ALA A 53 6.30 -24.11 5.65
C ALA A 53 6.15 -24.72 4.25
N LEU A 54 6.09 -26.05 4.14
CA LEU A 54 5.86 -26.75 2.87
C LEU A 54 4.55 -26.30 2.19
N LYS A 55 3.47 -26.12 2.95
CA LYS A 55 2.21 -25.59 2.43
C LYS A 55 2.36 -24.18 1.84
N ARG A 56 3.16 -23.31 2.48
CA ARG A 56 3.42 -21.95 1.96
C ARG A 56 4.22 -21.99 0.67
N ILE A 57 5.28 -22.81 0.61
CA ILE A 57 6.12 -22.97 -0.59
C ILE A 57 5.28 -23.49 -1.76
N LYS A 58 4.50 -24.56 -1.55
CA LYS A 58 3.60 -25.11 -2.58
C LYS A 58 2.62 -24.06 -3.12
N LYS A 59 2.04 -23.23 -2.24
CA LYS A 59 1.15 -22.13 -2.66
C LYS A 59 1.85 -21.08 -3.52
N GLN A 60 3.10 -20.75 -3.19
CA GLN A 60 3.90 -19.80 -3.99
C GLN A 60 4.23 -20.39 -5.36
N GLU A 61 4.61 -21.66 -5.43
CA GLU A 61 4.86 -22.34 -6.69
C GLU A 61 3.62 -22.41 -7.58
N THR A 62 2.47 -22.78 -7.02
CA THR A 62 1.21 -22.80 -7.78
C THR A 62 0.85 -21.40 -8.30
N TYR A 63 1.04 -20.36 -7.49
CA TYR A 63 0.78 -18.99 -7.92
C TYR A 63 1.71 -18.59 -9.08
N ARG A 64 3.01 -18.88 -8.97
CA ARG A 64 4.00 -18.61 -10.04
C ARG A 64 3.65 -19.35 -11.34
N LYS A 65 3.21 -20.60 -11.27
CA LYS A 65 2.76 -21.36 -12.46
C LYS A 65 1.54 -20.72 -13.10
N LEU A 66 0.52 -20.38 -12.31
CA LEU A 66 -0.70 -19.74 -12.83
C LEU A 66 -0.46 -18.36 -13.44
N VAL A 67 0.49 -17.60 -12.90
CA VAL A 67 0.94 -16.33 -13.50
C VAL A 67 1.64 -16.59 -14.85
N LYS A 68 2.54 -17.57 -14.93
CA LYS A 68 3.19 -17.95 -16.20
C LYS A 68 2.20 -18.45 -17.26
N GLU A 69 1.18 -19.18 -16.83
CA GLU A 69 0.09 -19.65 -17.68
C GLU A 69 -0.89 -18.53 -18.09
N GLY A 70 -0.72 -17.30 -17.58
CA GLY A 70 -1.59 -16.15 -17.88
C GLY A 70 -2.97 -16.21 -17.23
N LYS A 71 -3.26 -17.22 -16.40
CA LYS A 71 -4.55 -17.39 -15.72
C LYS A 71 -4.79 -16.36 -14.60
N ILE A 72 -3.71 -15.77 -14.10
CA ILE A 72 -3.74 -14.74 -13.06
C ILE A 72 -2.91 -13.56 -13.52
N ALA A 73 -3.52 -12.36 -13.51
CA ALA A 73 -2.79 -11.12 -13.71
C ALA A 73 -1.79 -10.90 -12.58
N GLU A 74 -0.54 -10.57 -12.93
CA GLU A 74 0.46 -10.21 -11.96
C GLU A 74 -0.04 -8.99 -11.16
N ARG A 75 0.05 -9.08 -9.83
CA ARG A 75 -0.46 -8.01 -8.98
C ARG A 75 0.40 -6.76 -9.21
N ALA A 76 -0.18 -5.76 -9.87
CA ALA A 76 0.45 -4.46 -10.03
C ALA A 76 1.00 -3.95 -8.68
N PRO A 77 2.22 -3.39 -8.64
CA PRO A 77 2.78 -2.85 -7.42
C PRO A 77 1.82 -1.80 -6.87
N ARG A 78 1.35 -2.02 -5.63
CA ARG A 78 0.41 -1.10 -4.97
C ARG A 78 1.04 0.29 -4.91
N ARG A 79 0.57 1.20 -5.75
CA ARG A 79 0.98 2.60 -5.81
C ARG A 79 0.75 3.23 -4.43
N GLY A 80 1.85 3.48 -3.71
CA GLY A 80 1.84 3.97 -2.34
C GLY A 80 2.73 3.23 -1.35
N SER A 81 3.44 2.17 -1.76
CA SER A 81 4.35 1.41 -0.88
C SER A 81 5.83 1.84 -0.93
N ARG A 82 6.27 2.64 -1.89
CA ARG A 82 7.64 3.19 -1.96
C ARG A 82 7.54 4.55 -2.63
N GLY A 83 8.26 5.53 -2.11
CA GLY A 83 8.35 6.86 -2.70
C GLY A 83 8.65 6.73 -4.19
N ALA A 84 7.74 7.22 -5.03
CA ALA A 84 8.18 7.66 -6.34
C ALA A 84 9.17 8.79 -6.08
N PRO A 85 10.37 8.80 -6.68
CA PRO A 85 11.11 10.05 -6.78
C PRO A 85 10.14 11.04 -7.42
N SER A 86 9.86 12.14 -6.73
CA SER A 86 9.28 13.30 -7.38
C SER A 86 10.29 13.71 -8.43
N ALA A 87 10.11 13.24 -9.66
CA ALA A 87 10.75 13.87 -10.79
C ALA A 87 10.41 15.35 -10.66
N SER A 88 11.44 16.16 -10.42
CA SER A 88 11.36 17.60 -10.55
C SER A 88 10.71 17.86 -11.89
N ARG A 89 9.43 18.24 -11.86
CA ARG A 89 8.79 18.86 -13.01
C ARG A 89 9.53 20.16 -13.20
N GLU A 90 10.54 20.13 -14.05
CA GLU A 90 11.15 21.33 -14.59
C GLU A 90 10.00 22.20 -15.13
N ALA A 91 9.98 23.43 -14.67
CA ALA A 91 9.04 24.44 -15.10
C ALA A 91 9.35 24.80 -16.56
N GLY A 92 8.83 24.00 -17.49
CA GLY A 92 8.91 24.24 -18.93
C GLY A 92 7.51 24.33 -19.50
N ALA A 93 7.11 25.55 -19.86
CA ALA A 93 6.00 25.97 -20.72
C ALA A 93 4.64 25.24 -20.56
N SER A 94 3.63 25.98 -20.12
CA SER A 94 2.23 25.59 -20.31
C SER A 94 1.98 25.31 -21.81
N PRO A 95 1.42 24.14 -22.20
CA PRO A 95 1.00 23.97 -23.59
C PRO A 95 -0.14 24.96 -23.84
N ALA A 96 0.02 25.79 -24.87
CA ALA A 96 -0.98 26.75 -25.31
C ALA A 96 -2.34 26.05 -25.40
N ARG A 97 -3.36 26.68 -24.79
CA ARG A 97 -4.74 26.18 -24.88
C ARG A 97 -5.17 26.30 -26.33
N PHE A 98 -5.58 25.18 -26.92
CA PHE A 98 -6.18 25.16 -28.25
C PHE A 98 -7.34 26.17 -28.30
N GLY A 99 -7.22 27.23 -29.11
CA GLY A 99 -8.29 28.18 -29.36
C GLY A 99 -7.94 29.68 -29.31
N GLU A 100 -6.73 30.09 -28.90
CA GLU A 100 -6.41 31.53 -28.75
C GLU A 100 -5.85 32.22 -30.01
N ALA A 101 -5.70 31.53 -31.15
CA ALA A 101 -5.00 32.05 -32.33
C ALA A 101 -5.89 32.32 -33.57
N THR A 102 -7.16 32.68 -33.40
CA THR A 102 -7.98 33.20 -34.52
C THR A 102 -8.19 34.70 -34.36
N PRO A 103 -7.56 35.56 -35.18
CA PRO A 103 -7.87 36.98 -35.18
C PRO A 103 -9.27 37.20 -35.74
N ILE A 104 -10.17 37.76 -34.93
CA ILE A 104 -11.46 38.27 -35.39
C ILE A 104 -11.18 39.54 -36.19
N ALA A 105 -11.40 39.48 -37.51
CA ALA A 105 -11.44 40.68 -38.35
C ALA A 105 -12.67 41.51 -37.93
N ARG A 106 -12.46 42.82 -37.72
CA ARG A 106 -13.51 43.81 -37.43
C ARG A 106 -14.26 44.20 -38.69
#